data_AF-A0A7D5M5Q2-F1
#
_entry.id   AF-A0A7D5M5Q2-F1
#
_cell.length_a   1.000
_cell.length_b   1.000
_cell.length_c   1.000
_cell.angle_alpha   90.00
_cell.angle_beta   90.00
_cell.angle_gamma   90.00
#
_symmetry.space_group_name_H-M   'P 1'
#
loop_
_entity.id
_entity.type
_entity.pdbx_description
1 polymer ?
#
loop_
_entity_poly.entity_id
_entity_poly.type
_entity_poly.pdbx_seq_one_letter_code
_entity_poly.pdbx_strand_id
1 'polypeptide(L)' 'MDTLTQKQIDEIMYETNEKISAIVEEIRNIRFSKMDENEKQTKCDKLRVEFEQVMIEEEEKIVKVMKECP' A
#
# COMPACT_ATOMS: atom_id res chain seq x y z
N MET A 1 -8.17 22.48 -7.70
CA MET A 1 -8.76 21.49 -6.78
C MET A 1 -9.34 22.24 -5.62
N ASP A 2 -10.58 21.90 -5.25
CA ASP A 2 -11.16 22.42 -4.02
C ASP A 2 -10.45 21.81 -2.79
N THR A 3 -10.47 22.53 -1.68
CA THR A 3 -9.84 22.13 -0.41
C THR A 3 -10.39 20.82 0.16
N LEU A 4 -11.66 20.49 -0.10
CA LEU A 4 -12.27 19.22 0.32
C LEU A 4 -11.68 18.04 -0.45
N THR A 5 -11.57 18.17 -1.78
CA THR A 5 -10.96 17.19 -2.68
C THR A 5 -9.51 16.90 -2.26
N GLN A 6 -8.75 17.95 -1.97
CA GLN A 6 -7.36 17.81 -1.52
C GLN A 6 -7.28 17.06 -0.18
N LYS A 7 -8.16 17.41 0.78
CA LYS A 7 -8.20 16.73 2.08
C LYS A 7 -8.53 15.24 1.95
N GLN A 8 -9.44 14.86 1.06
CA GLN A 8 -9.79 13.46 0.81
C GLN A 8 -8.62 12.68 0.19
N ILE A 9 -7.88 13.30 -0.73
CA ILE A 9 -6.66 12.70 -1.29
C ILE A 9 -5.60 12.53 -0.21
N ASP A 10 -5.41 13.54 0.66
CA ASP A 10 -4.45 13.47 1.77
C ASP A 10 -4.80 12.34 2.77
N GLU A 11 -6.09 12.16 3.08
CA GLU A 11 -6.58 11.05 3.92
C GLU A 11 -6.30 9.69 3.27
N ILE A 12 -6.58 9.53 1.97
CA ILE A 12 -6.26 8.30 1.21
C ILE A 12 -4.76 8.01 1.26
N MET A 13 -3.92 9.02 1.00
CA MET A 13 -2.47 8.88 1.02
C MET A 13 -1.94 8.50 2.42
N TYR A 14 -2.55 9.04 3.48
CA TYR A 14 -2.19 8.71 4.86
C TYR A 14 -2.47 7.23 5.16
N GLU A 15 -3.70 6.76 4.90
CA GLU A 15 -4.08 5.35 5.10
C GLU A 15 -3.21 4.40 4.26
N THR A 16 -2.91 4.79 3.02
CA THR A 16 -2.04 4.04 2.12
C THR A 16 -0.66 3.87 2.73
N ASN A 17 -0.11 4.94 3.29
CA ASN A 17 1.23 4.92 3.87
C ASN A 17 1.29 4.01 5.11
N GLU A 18 0.22 3.93 5.90
CA GLU A 18 0.15 2.97 7.01
C GLU A 18 0.16 1.52 6.52
N LYS A 19 -0.64 1.19 5.49
CA LYS A 19 -0.65 -0.15 4.89
C LYS A 19 0.70 -0.54 4.29
N ILE A 20 1.31 0.37 3.54
CA ILE A 20 2.64 0.17 2.95
C ILE A 20 3.68 -0.06 4.06
N SER A 21 3.62 0.74 5.13
CA SER A 21 4.54 0.60 6.26
C SER A 21 4.42 -0.77 6.92
N ALA A 22 3.20 -1.30 7.09
CA ALA A 22 2.97 -2.63 7.62
C ALA A 22 3.57 -3.73 6.72
N ILE A 23 3.38 -3.64 5.40
CA ILE A 23 3.96 -4.60 4.43
C ILE A 23 5.49 -4.57 4.49
N VAL A 24 6.08 -3.37 4.51
CA VAL A 24 7.55 -3.21 4.59
C VAL A 24 8.11 -3.76 5.90
N GLU A 25 7.41 -3.54 7.01
CA GLU A 25 7.77 -4.10 8.31
C GLU A 25 7.70 -5.63 8.30
N GLU A 26 6.69 -6.21 7.67
CA GLU A 26 6.57 -7.66 7.53
C GLU A 26 7.69 -8.26 6.67
N ILE A 27 8.01 -7.63 5.53
CA ILE A 27 9.16 -8.03 4.70
C ILE A 27 10.46 -7.98 5.53
N ARG A 28 10.64 -6.94 6.34
CA ARG A 28 11.81 -6.81 7.23
C ARG A 28 11.83 -7.95 8.24
N ASN A 29 10.72 -8.26 8.88
CA ASN A 29 10.60 -9.34 9.86
C ASN A 29 10.91 -10.70 9.24
N ILE A 30 10.42 -10.97 8.02
CA ILE A 30 10.72 -12.18 7.26
C ILE A 30 12.22 -12.28 6.97
N ARG A 31 12.83 -11.20 6.49
CA ARG A 31 14.27 -11.16 6.14
C ARG A 31 15.16 -11.54 7.32
N PHE A 32 14.85 -11.04 8.52
CA PHE A 32 15.61 -11.31 9.75
C PHE A 32 15.12 -12.53 10.55
N SER A 33 14.09 -13.21 10.08
CA SER A 33 13.61 -14.43 10.71
C SER A 33 14.59 -15.60 10.53
N LYS A 34 14.47 -16.61 11.39
CA LYS A 34 15.20 -17.89 11.27
C LYS A 34 14.52 -18.90 10.32
N MET A 35 13.56 -18.45 9.50
CA MET A 35 12.89 -19.30 8.51
C MET A 35 13.86 -19.76 7.41
N ASP A 36 13.47 -20.81 6.69
CA ASP A 36 14.14 -21.24 5.47
C ASP A 36 14.10 -20.16 4.38
N GLU A 37 15.17 -20.05 3.59
CA GLU A 37 15.30 -19.01 2.57
C GLU A 37 14.27 -19.13 1.44
N ASN A 38 13.86 -20.36 1.05
CA ASN A 38 12.80 -20.53 0.06
C ASN A 38 11.44 -20.12 0.62
N GLU A 39 11.20 -20.37 1.92
CA GLU A 39 9.99 -19.93 2.59
C GLU A 39 9.95 -18.40 2.72
N LYS A 40 11.10 -17.76 3.03
CA LYS A 40 11.24 -16.30 3.02
C LYS A 40 10.93 -15.72 1.65
N GLN A 41 11.51 -16.29 0.59
CA GLN A 41 11.29 -15.85 -0.78
C GLN A 41 9.80 -15.92 -1.13
N THR A 42 9.16 -17.05 -0.84
CA THR A 42 7.73 -17.26 -1.13
C THR A 42 6.85 -16.25 -0.40
N LYS A 43 7.13 -15.94 0.88
CA LYS A 43 6.36 -14.94 1.63
C LYS A 43 6.62 -13.51 1.15
N CYS A 44 7.87 -13.17 0.87
CA CYS A 44 8.22 -11.86 0.30
C CYS A 44 7.56 -11.64 -1.06
N ASP A 45 7.48 -12.66 -1.92
CA ASP A 45 6.82 -12.54 -3.22
C ASP A 45 5.31 -12.33 -3.07
N LYS A 46 4.65 -12.98 -2.10
CA LYS A 46 3.25 -12.69 -1.77
C LYS A 46 3.05 -11.25 -1.31
N LEU A 47 3.90 -10.76 -0.42
CA LEU A 47 3.83 -9.39 0.08
C LEU A 47 4.08 -8.35 -1.02
N ARG A 48 4.89 -8.66 -2.02
CA ARG A 48 5.06 -7.80 -3.21
C ARG A 48 3.79 -7.70 -4.05
N VAL A 49 3.10 -8.83 -4.24
CA VAL A 49 1.82 -8.84 -4.96
C VAL A 49 0.76 -8.05 -4.18
N GLU A 50 0.72 -8.22 -2.86
CA GLU A 50 -0.19 -7.46 -2.00
C GLU A 50 0.11 -5.95 -2.04
N PHE A 51 1.39 -5.57 -2.02
CA PHE A 51 1.80 -4.18 -2.19
C PHE A 51 1.32 -3.60 -3.53
N GLU A 52 1.51 -4.32 -4.63
CA GLU A 52 1.06 -3.89 -5.95
C GLU A 52 -0.47 -3.73 -5.99
N GLN A 53 -1.21 -4.65 -5.38
CA GLN A 53 -2.66 -4.56 -5.30
C GLN A 53 -3.12 -3.32 -4.50
N VAL A 54 -2.50 -3.04 -3.35
CA VAL A 54 -2.80 -1.84 -2.55
C VAL A 54 -2.55 -0.57 -3.36
N MET A 55 -1.47 -0.51 -4.14
CA MET A 55 -1.16 0.65 -4.99
C MET A 55 -2.23 0.86 -6.09
N ILE A 56 -2.70 -0.23 -6.71
CA ILE A 56 -3.75 -0.16 -7.74
C ILE A 56 -5.08 0.31 -7.15
N GLU A 57 -5.50 -0.26 -6.02
CA GLU A 57 -6.75 0.13 -5.34
C GLU A 57 -6.72 1.61 -4.95
N GLU A 58 -5.56 2.10 -4.55
CA GLU A 58 -5.40 3.47 -4.08
C GLU A 58 -5.35 4.46 -5.26
N GLU A 59 -4.73 4.10 -6.38
CA GLU A 59 -4.83 4.87 -7.62
C GLU A 59 -6.29 4.98 -8.08
N GLU A 60 -7.06 3.89 -8.03
CA GLU A 60 -8.48 3.92 -8.38
C GLU A 60 -9.31 4.84 -7.46
N LYS A 61 -9.01 4.88 -6.16
CA LYS A 61 -9.68 5.78 -5.20
C LYS A 61 -9.38 7.24 -5.52
N ILE A 62 -8.12 7.58 -5.77
CA ILE A 62 -7.72 8.95 -6.13
C ILE A 62 -8.39 9.36 -7.44
N VAL A 63 -8.41 8.48 -8.45
CA VAL A 63 -9.08 8.75 -9.74
C VAL A 63 -10.58 8.97 -9.56
N LYS A 64 -11.24 8.22 -8.68
CA LYS A 64 -12.67 8.42 -8.36
C LYS A 64 -12.91 9.81 -7.75
N VAL A 65 -12.14 10.17 -6.72
CA VAL A 65 -12.23 11.49 -6.08
C VAL A 65 -12.01 12.62 -7.09
N MET A 66 -11.02 12.49 -7.97
CA MET A 66 -10.76 13.48 -9.03
C MET A 66 -11.86 13.56 -10.10
N LYS A 67 -12.59 12.48 -10.37
CA LYS A 67 -13.70 12.46 -11.33
C LYS A 67 -15.00 13.00 -10.74
N GLU A 68 -15.21 12.84 -9.44
CA GLU A 68 -16.43 13.25 -8.74
C GLU A 68 -16.42 14.74 -8.34
N CYS A 69 -15.24 15.38 -8.30
CA CYS A 69 -15.07 16.82 -8.06
C CYS A 69 -14.48 17.56 -9.28
N PRO A 70 -15.32 18.18 -10.14
CA PRO A 70 -14.86 19.02 -11.26
C PRO A 70 -14.21 20.35 -10.84
#